data_AF-A0A7K1G578-F1
#
_entry.id   AF-A0A7K1G578-F1
#
_cell.length_a   1.000
_cell.length_b   1.000
_cell.length_c   1.000
_cell.angle_alpha   90.00
_cell.angle_beta   90.00
_cell.angle_gamma   90.00
#
_symmetry.space_group_name_H-M   'P 1'
#
loop_
_entity.id
_entity.type
_entity.pdbx_description
1 polymer ?
#
loop_
_entity_poly.entity_id
_entity_poly.type
_entity_poly.pdbx_seq_one_letter_code
_entity_poly.pdbx_strand_id
1 'polypeptide(L)'
;MENFKILEQQLLAYKESGQSPLEAVKKLKSGGLAAGTASTAAITINPQLLATAISTIWKGVTPLEMAQGLKAFENDPKFVAEGLKSEFGFPDLKALELGKILLDPTIFPNLSKEDMFVVLTAVNFTPDVINAAIVILYNITASYALNLTGNPSYLSAPANSVYNFRTSDFSVQAWVKTKGSGTVISRKSTQGGPGNGGFLVVIKNDASIKFATDNGFGFYEINSVPCGINDGNWHFLTAVRRSNVLELYVDGKLIPSNPRSNISPPIDVSNNLPLMIGNVAQAQEPFRQFTGSLDEVRVWSRALSAAEIVANMNKPLTGNEAGLVGYYTFSAQNGNDSSPTKNNATPTGSVSYVSPGAIS
;
A
#
# COMPACT_ATOMS: atom_id res chain seq x y z
N MET A 1 50.35 3.27 2.96
CA MET A 1 50.97 2.19 3.76
C MET A 1 51.42 2.68 5.13
N GLU A 2 52.02 3.88 5.23
CA GLU A 2 52.41 4.49 6.52
C GLU A 2 51.23 4.85 7.43
N ASN A 3 50.18 5.49 6.89
CA ASN A 3 48.96 5.84 7.63
C ASN A 3 48.25 4.62 8.26
N PHE A 4 48.21 3.50 7.54
CA PHE A 4 47.60 2.27 8.06
C PHE A 4 48.38 1.72 9.25
N LYS A 5 49.72 1.67 9.16
CA LYS A 5 50.58 1.17 10.24
C LYS A 5 50.46 1.98 11.53
N ILE A 6 50.37 3.30 11.42
CA ILE A 6 50.20 4.16 12.60
C ILE A 6 48.82 3.90 13.25
N LEU A 7 47.76 3.82 12.45
CA LEU A 7 46.41 3.53 12.94
C LEU A 7 46.34 2.13 13.60
N GLU A 8 46.96 1.14 12.96
CA GLU A 8 47.06 -0.23 13.47
C GLU A 8 47.79 -0.29 14.82
N GLN A 9 48.93 0.39 14.96
CA GLN A 9 49.68 0.45 16.23
C GLN A 9 48.86 1.06 17.37
N GLN A 10 48.12 2.14 17.10
CA GLN A 10 47.25 2.77 18.10
C GLN A 10 46.13 1.83 18.55
N LEU A 11 45.42 1.23 17.60
CA LEU A 11 44.31 0.33 17.89
C LEU A 11 44.77 -0.95 18.58
N LEU A 12 45.93 -1.49 18.19
CA LEU A 12 46.53 -2.67 18.84
C LEU A 12 46.81 -2.41 20.31
N ALA A 13 47.44 -1.27 20.65
CA ALA A 13 47.75 -0.93 22.04
C ALA A 13 46.47 -0.75 22.89
N TYR A 14 45.39 -0.21 22.30
CA TYR A 14 44.10 -0.14 22.98
C TYR A 14 43.48 -1.52 23.20
N LYS A 15 43.58 -2.42 22.22
CA LYS A 15 43.14 -3.81 22.36
C LYS A 15 43.91 -4.54 23.46
N GLU A 16 45.24 -4.40 23.51
CA GLU A 16 46.09 -5.00 24.55
C GLU A 16 45.74 -4.49 25.96
N SER A 17 45.18 -3.28 26.04
CA SER A 17 44.62 -2.70 27.28
C SER A 17 43.20 -3.17 27.61
N GLY A 18 42.66 -4.16 26.87
CA GLY A 18 41.35 -4.77 27.11
C GLY A 18 40.15 -4.03 26.50
N GLN A 19 40.37 -3.07 25.60
CA GLN A 19 39.26 -2.30 25.01
C GLN A 19 38.61 -3.01 23.84
N SER A 20 37.29 -2.83 23.72
CA SER A 20 36.50 -3.17 22.53
C SER A 20 36.83 -2.23 21.34
N PRO A 21 36.46 -2.60 20.11
CA PRO A 21 36.60 -1.71 18.94
C PRO A 21 35.97 -0.33 19.17
N LEU A 22 34.77 -0.30 19.74
CA LEU A 22 34.03 0.93 20.05
C LEU A 22 34.81 1.85 20.99
N GLU A 23 35.33 1.31 22.09
CA GLU A 23 36.08 2.09 23.07
C GLU A 23 37.41 2.60 22.52
N ALA A 24 38.13 1.75 21.78
CA ALA A 24 39.39 2.12 21.15
C ALA A 24 39.20 3.26 20.14
N VAL A 25 38.16 3.19 19.31
CA VAL A 25 37.87 4.23 18.31
C VAL A 25 37.39 5.53 18.96
N LYS A 26 36.63 5.47 20.07
CA LYS A 26 36.28 6.67 20.85
C LYS A 26 37.52 7.41 21.34
N LYS A 27 38.50 6.68 21.90
CA LYS A 27 39.76 7.28 22.36
C LYS A 27 40.57 7.86 21.21
N LEU A 28 40.62 7.16 20.08
CA LEU A 28 41.26 7.62 18.87
C LEU A 28 40.66 8.96 18.39
N LYS A 29 39.32 9.05 18.31
CA LYS A 29 38.62 10.27 17.89
C LYS A 29 38.81 11.43 18.84
N SER A 30 38.86 11.19 20.15
CA SER A 30 39.10 12.24 21.15
C SER A 30 40.55 12.73 21.18
N GLY A 31 41.40 12.32 20.23
CA GLY A 31 42.81 12.69 20.18
C GLY A 31 43.68 11.96 21.21
N GLY A 32 43.14 10.92 21.85
CA GLY A 32 43.89 10.08 22.77
C GLY A 32 44.93 9.25 22.03
N LEU A 33 46.16 9.24 22.56
CA LEU A 33 47.24 8.39 22.09
C LEU A 33 47.45 7.24 23.09
N ALA A 34 47.62 6.03 22.58
CA ALA A 34 48.10 4.94 23.41
C ALA A 34 49.54 5.20 23.88
N ALA A 35 49.94 4.62 25.00
CA ALA A 35 51.30 4.80 25.51
C ALA A 35 52.33 4.18 24.54
N GLY A 36 53.37 4.93 24.17
CA GLY A 36 54.47 4.42 23.34
C GLY A 36 54.22 4.36 21.84
N THR A 37 53.15 4.98 21.33
CA THR A 37 52.77 4.94 19.91
C THR A 37 52.89 6.31 19.21
N ALA A 38 53.03 6.31 17.88
CA ALA A 38 53.18 7.53 17.06
C ALA A 38 51.84 8.28 16.86
N SER A 39 51.89 9.62 16.84
CA SER A 39 50.68 10.46 16.70
C SER A 39 49.91 10.22 15.40
N THR A 40 48.58 10.27 15.47
CA THR A 40 47.68 10.18 14.31
C THR A 40 47.38 11.53 13.65
N ALA A 41 47.89 12.64 14.20
CA ALA A 41 47.53 14.01 13.83
C ALA A 41 47.84 14.42 12.38
N ALA A 42 48.46 13.56 11.57
CA ALA A 42 48.76 13.77 10.15
C ALA A 42 47.99 12.80 9.20
N ILE A 43 47.08 11.96 9.71
CA ILE A 43 46.44 10.90 8.93
C ILE A 43 44.99 11.28 8.59
N THR A 44 44.68 11.29 7.30
CA THR A 44 43.29 11.28 6.82
C THR A 44 42.72 9.89 7.00
N ILE A 45 41.83 9.71 7.99
CA ILE A 45 41.10 8.46 8.22
C ILE A 45 39.82 8.49 7.39
N ASN A 46 39.67 7.51 6.50
CA ASN A 46 38.46 7.29 5.71
C ASN A 46 37.77 5.98 6.15
N PRO A 47 36.53 5.70 5.71
CA PRO A 47 35.79 4.52 6.16
C PRO A 47 36.53 3.21 5.96
N GLN A 48 37.12 3.02 4.77
CA GLN A 48 37.79 1.76 4.42
C GLN A 48 39.05 1.56 5.26
N LEU A 49 39.88 2.60 5.41
CA LEU A 49 41.10 2.53 6.19
C LEU A 49 40.79 2.15 7.65
N LEU A 50 39.75 2.75 8.23
CA LEU A 50 39.33 2.46 9.59
C LEU A 50 38.74 1.06 9.73
N ALA A 51 37.87 0.65 8.81
CA ALA A 51 37.26 -0.67 8.82
C ALA A 51 38.31 -1.79 8.74
N THR A 52 39.25 -1.67 7.79
CA THR A 52 40.36 -2.63 7.64
C THR A 52 41.28 -2.66 8.86
N ALA A 53 41.52 -1.51 9.50
CA ALA A 53 42.34 -1.49 10.71
C ALA A 53 41.61 -2.19 11.87
N ILE A 54 40.31 -1.97 12.04
CA ILE A 54 39.51 -2.64 13.05
C ILE A 54 39.49 -4.16 12.80
N SER A 55 39.24 -4.63 11.57
CA SER A 55 39.17 -6.06 11.28
C SER A 55 40.50 -6.78 11.43
N THR A 56 41.60 -6.10 11.10
CA THR A 56 42.96 -6.60 11.30
C THR A 56 43.26 -6.83 12.79
N ILE A 57 42.88 -5.85 13.63
CA ILE A 57 43.14 -5.91 15.07
C ILE A 57 42.17 -6.84 15.80
N TRP A 58 40.87 -6.76 15.52
CA TRP A 58 39.84 -7.61 16.10
C TRP A 58 39.36 -8.65 15.07
N LYS A 59 40.17 -9.71 14.87
CA LYS A 59 39.80 -10.84 14.01
C LYS A 59 38.42 -11.40 14.41
N GLY A 60 37.54 -11.53 13.43
CA GLY A 60 36.17 -12.03 13.64
C GLY A 60 35.18 -10.98 14.15
N VAL A 61 35.54 -9.69 14.11
CA VAL A 61 34.61 -8.59 14.41
C VAL A 61 33.35 -8.70 13.56
N THR A 62 32.20 -8.59 14.22
CA THR A 62 30.91 -8.66 13.54
C THR A 62 30.60 -7.34 12.80
N PRO A 63 29.73 -7.36 11.78
CA PRO A 63 29.27 -6.13 11.13
C PRO A 63 28.67 -5.11 12.10
N LEU A 64 27.99 -5.56 13.17
CA LEU A 64 27.43 -4.66 14.17
C LEU A 64 28.52 -3.97 15.01
N GLU A 65 29.49 -4.72 15.51
CA GLU A 65 30.62 -4.16 16.28
C GLU A 65 31.47 -3.22 15.42
N MET A 66 31.68 -3.57 14.15
CA MET A 66 32.32 -2.70 13.16
C MET A 66 31.54 -1.39 12.99
N ALA A 67 30.22 -1.47 12.81
CA ALA A 67 29.35 -0.30 12.65
C ALA A 67 29.41 0.63 13.86
N GLN A 68 29.44 0.07 15.08
CA GLN A 68 29.59 0.84 16.31
C GLN A 68 30.92 1.61 16.35
N GLY A 69 32.02 0.94 15.96
CA GLY A 69 33.33 1.58 15.82
C GLY A 69 33.34 2.71 14.79
N LEU A 70 32.88 2.42 13.57
CA LEU A 70 32.80 3.41 12.47
C LEU A 70 31.94 4.63 12.87
N LYS A 71 30.77 4.40 13.46
CA LYS A 71 29.88 5.46 13.96
C LYS A 71 30.55 6.31 15.04
N ALA A 72 31.28 5.66 15.95
CA ALA A 72 31.98 6.38 17.01
C ALA A 72 33.01 7.35 16.43
N PHE A 73 33.66 6.97 15.32
CA PHE A 73 34.56 7.84 14.58
C PHE A 73 33.83 8.96 13.83
N GLU A 74 32.79 8.63 13.07
CA GLU A 74 31.99 9.61 12.34
C GLU A 74 30.51 9.22 12.40
N ASN A 75 29.69 10.11 12.95
CA ASN A 75 28.26 9.86 13.11
C ASN A 75 27.49 10.15 11.81
N ASP A 76 27.93 9.53 10.72
CA ASP A 76 27.36 9.61 9.39
C ASP A 76 27.00 8.19 8.89
N PRO A 77 25.71 7.91 8.60
CA PRO A 77 25.28 6.63 8.05
C PRO A 77 26.00 6.23 6.77
N LYS A 78 26.37 7.20 5.92
CA LYS A 78 27.09 6.91 4.68
C LYS A 78 28.53 6.46 4.97
N PHE A 79 29.25 7.16 5.85
CA PHE A 79 30.57 6.73 6.31
C PHE A 79 30.54 5.30 6.85
N VAL A 80 29.56 4.97 7.71
CA VAL A 80 29.40 3.62 8.26
C VAL A 80 29.12 2.60 7.16
N ALA A 81 28.18 2.89 6.25
CA ALA A 81 27.82 1.99 5.16
C ALA A 81 28.98 1.71 4.20
N GLU A 82 29.79 2.73 3.87
CA GLU A 82 30.97 2.59 3.02
C GLU A 82 32.00 1.67 3.68
N GLY A 83 32.32 1.87 4.97
CA GLY A 83 33.28 1.06 5.70
C GLY A 83 32.84 -0.40 5.88
N LEU A 84 31.56 -0.64 6.17
CA LEU A 84 31.01 -1.99 6.23
C LEU A 84 31.08 -2.70 4.89
N LYS A 85 30.64 -2.03 3.83
CA LYS A 85 30.63 -2.61 2.48
C LYS A 85 32.03 -2.93 1.99
N SER A 86 33.00 -2.08 2.29
CA SER A 86 34.37 -2.24 1.81
C SER A 86 35.14 -3.35 2.54
N GLU A 87 34.74 -3.69 3.77
CA GLU A 87 35.32 -4.79 4.55
C GLU A 87 34.62 -6.14 4.29
N PHE A 88 33.28 -6.16 4.22
CA PHE A 88 32.51 -7.41 4.10
C PHE A 88 32.08 -7.73 2.64
N GLY A 89 32.13 -6.76 1.72
CA GLY A 89 31.77 -6.99 0.32
C GLY A 89 30.30 -7.40 0.11
N PHE A 90 29.96 -7.65 -1.17
CA PHE A 90 28.60 -7.97 -1.60
C PHE A 90 28.12 -9.42 -1.37
N PRO A 91 28.97 -10.48 -1.34
CA PRO A 91 28.46 -11.80 -0.98
C PRO A 91 28.18 -11.94 0.52
N ASP A 92 28.97 -11.28 1.37
CA ASP A 92 28.88 -11.43 2.82
C ASP A 92 27.99 -10.38 3.50
N LEU A 93 27.70 -9.25 2.83
CA LEU A 93 26.79 -8.22 3.35
C LEU A 93 25.81 -7.67 2.29
N LYS A 94 24.56 -8.14 2.36
CA LYS A 94 23.48 -7.74 1.43
C LYS A 94 22.81 -6.43 1.85
N ALA A 95 22.11 -5.76 0.91
CA ALA A 95 21.39 -4.50 1.18
C ALA A 95 20.41 -4.60 2.37
N LEU A 96 19.73 -5.74 2.51
CA LEU A 96 18.82 -5.98 3.61
C LEU A 96 19.54 -6.08 4.96
N GLU A 97 20.69 -6.76 5.01
CA GLU A 97 21.50 -6.90 6.23
C GLU A 97 22.13 -5.57 6.62
N LEU A 98 22.67 -4.84 5.64
CA LEU A 98 23.17 -3.49 5.85
C LEU A 98 22.07 -2.55 6.36
N GLY A 99 20.88 -2.60 5.77
CA GLY A 99 19.73 -1.83 6.24
C GLY A 99 19.31 -2.18 7.67
N LYS A 100 19.32 -3.47 8.06
CA LYS A 100 19.06 -3.88 9.45
C LYS A 100 20.07 -3.28 10.43
N ILE A 101 21.36 -3.26 10.07
CA ILE A 101 22.42 -2.68 10.92
C ILE A 101 22.24 -1.17 11.03
N LEU A 102 21.97 -0.49 9.91
CA LEU A 102 21.79 0.97 9.91
C LEU A 102 20.52 1.41 10.65
N LEU A 103 19.47 0.59 10.67
CA LEU A 103 18.24 0.85 11.41
C LEU A 103 18.28 0.38 12.87
N ASP A 104 19.38 -0.25 13.30
CA ASP A 104 19.55 -0.59 14.71
C ASP A 104 19.59 0.73 15.52
N PRO A 105 18.70 0.90 16.52
CA PRO A 105 18.58 2.16 17.26
C PRO A 105 19.83 2.48 18.10
N THR A 106 20.69 1.49 18.37
CA THR A 106 22.00 1.71 19.00
C THR A 106 22.99 2.35 18.03
N ILE A 107 22.79 2.18 16.72
CA ILE A 107 23.56 2.78 15.64
C ILE A 107 22.90 4.08 15.18
N PHE A 108 21.67 4.07 14.65
CA PHE A 108 20.99 5.31 14.25
C PHE A 108 19.51 5.32 14.70
N PRO A 109 19.18 5.99 15.82
CA PRO A 109 17.83 5.94 16.39
C PRO A 109 16.74 6.61 15.53
N ASN A 110 17.12 7.47 14.57
CA ASN A 110 16.19 8.29 13.79
C ASN A 110 16.44 8.23 12.27
N LEU A 111 17.06 7.15 11.76
CA LEU A 111 17.29 7.04 10.31
C LEU A 111 15.96 6.80 9.58
N SER A 112 15.57 7.72 8.71
CA SER A 112 14.31 7.62 7.95
C SER A 112 14.43 6.65 6.76
N LYS A 113 13.28 6.30 6.16
CA LYS A 113 13.22 5.48 4.94
C LYS A 113 13.91 6.20 3.77
N GLU A 114 13.67 7.49 3.63
CA GLU A 114 14.22 8.35 2.59
C GLU A 114 15.73 8.46 2.73
N ASP A 115 16.24 8.70 3.95
CA ASP A 115 17.67 8.78 4.21
C ASP A 115 18.35 7.43 3.95
N MET A 116 17.73 6.32 4.36
CA MET A 116 18.28 4.99 4.08
C MET A 116 18.34 4.70 2.58
N PHE A 117 17.33 5.12 1.80
CA PHE A 117 17.37 4.99 0.34
C PHE A 117 18.55 5.76 -0.26
N VAL A 118 18.78 7.00 0.19
CA VAL A 118 19.91 7.83 -0.25
C VAL A 118 21.25 7.17 0.09
N VAL A 119 21.40 6.67 1.33
CA VAL A 119 22.62 6.00 1.80
C VAL A 119 22.92 4.75 0.98
N LEU A 120 21.94 3.85 0.81
CA LEU A 120 22.12 2.59 0.08
C LEU A 120 22.42 2.82 -1.40
N THR A 121 21.86 3.87 -2.00
CA THR A 121 22.17 4.28 -3.38
C THR A 121 23.60 4.81 -3.47
N ALA A 122 24.02 5.66 -2.51
CA ALA A 122 25.36 6.23 -2.48
C ALA A 122 26.45 5.16 -2.36
N VAL A 123 26.16 4.02 -1.73
CA VAL A 123 27.04 2.85 -1.68
C VAL A 123 26.76 1.84 -2.81
N ASN A 124 26.20 2.26 -3.95
CA ASN A 124 26.08 1.48 -5.19
C ASN A 124 25.23 0.18 -5.11
N PHE A 125 24.14 0.16 -4.34
CA PHE A 125 23.07 -0.83 -4.56
C PHE A 125 22.13 -0.37 -5.68
N THR A 126 21.56 -1.30 -6.45
CA THR A 126 20.59 -0.95 -7.50
C THR A 126 19.24 -0.54 -6.88
N PRO A 127 18.47 0.37 -7.52
CA PRO A 127 17.17 0.80 -7.01
C PRO A 127 16.21 -0.36 -6.69
N ASP A 128 16.18 -1.42 -7.50
CA ASP A 128 15.31 -2.58 -7.27
C ASP A 128 15.66 -3.34 -6.00
N VAL A 129 16.96 -3.55 -5.74
CA VAL A 129 17.44 -4.23 -4.52
C VAL A 129 17.15 -3.37 -3.29
N ILE A 130 17.34 -2.05 -3.40
CA ILE A 130 17.04 -1.11 -2.32
C ILE A 130 15.54 -1.11 -2.00
N ASN A 131 14.69 -1.01 -3.02
CA ASN A 131 13.24 -1.01 -2.86
C ASN A 131 12.74 -2.29 -2.19
N ALA A 132 13.23 -3.46 -2.61
CA ALA A 132 12.89 -4.73 -1.98
C ALA A 132 13.32 -4.78 -0.51
N ALA A 133 14.53 -4.32 -0.18
CA ALA A 133 15.02 -4.27 1.20
C ALA A 133 14.18 -3.32 2.07
N ILE A 134 13.85 -2.13 1.56
CA ILE A 134 13.04 -1.12 2.26
C ILE A 134 11.64 -1.65 2.57
N VAL A 135 10.98 -2.28 1.59
CA VAL A 135 9.65 -2.87 1.75
C VAL A 135 9.63 -3.85 2.93
N ILE A 136 10.64 -4.72 3.00
CA ILE A 136 10.77 -5.71 4.09
C ILE A 136 11.08 -5.02 5.42
N LEU A 137 12.02 -4.08 5.45
CA LEU A 137 12.49 -3.41 6.67
C LEU A 137 11.41 -2.58 7.35
N TYR A 138 10.60 -1.90 6.56
CA TYR A 138 9.57 -0.99 7.05
C TYR A 138 8.17 -1.61 7.05
N ASN A 139 8.06 -2.92 6.78
CA ASN A 139 6.78 -3.62 6.59
C ASN A 139 5.81 -2.83 5.68
N ILE A 140 6.35 -2.24 4.62
CA ILE A 140 5.55 -1.48 3.66
C ILE A 140 4.85 -2.51 2.79
N THR A 141 3.65 -2.90 3.18
CA THR A 141 2.79 -3.71 2.30
C THR A 141 2.62 -2.94 0.99
N ALA A 142 3.12 -3.50 -0.11
CA ALA A 142 2.80 -2.99 -1.43
C ALA A 142 1.27 -2.99 -1.57
N SER A 143 0.68 -1.82 -1.81
CA SER A 143 -0.74 -1.75 -2.14
C SER A 143 -0.94 -2.14 -3.60
N TYR A 144 -1.97 -2.95 -3.82
CA TYR A 144 -2.35 -3.44 -5.13
C TYR A 144 -3.82 -3.12 -5.38
N ALA A 145 -4.13 -2.72 -6.60
CA ALA A 145 -5.51 -2.55 -7.08
C ALA A 145 -5.85 -3.60 -8.13
N LEU A 146 -7.13 -3.95 -8.22
CA LEU A 146 -7.68 -4.76 -9.32
C LEU A 146 -7.59 -3.98 -10.62
N ASN A 147 -7.11 -4.60 -11.69
CA ASN A 147 -7.02 -3.98 -13.02
C ASN A 147 -7.73 -4.82 -14.09
N LEU A 148 -8.69 -4.19 -14.76
CA LEU A 148 -9.62 -4.80 -15.71
C LEU A 148 -9.43 -4.19 -17.11
N THR A 149 -8.87 -4.96 -18.05
CA THR A 149 -8.44 -4.45 -19.38
C THR A 149 -9.03 -5.22 -20.57
N GLY A 150 -9.79 -6.30 -20.34
CA GLY A 150 -10.40 -7.14 -21.37
C GLY A 150 -11.92 -7.17 -21.32
N ASN A 151 -12.53 -7.86 -22.30
CA ASN A 151 -13.97 -8.15 -22.31
C ASN A 151 -14.17 -9.65 -22.62
N PRO A 152 -14.53 -10.49 -21.62
CA PRO A 152 -14.85 -10.11 -20.25
C PRO A 152 -13.60 -9.84 -19.38
N SER A 153 -13.76 -9.03 -18.35
CA SER A 153 -12.78 -8.87 -17.26
C SER A 153 -13.48 -8.41 -15.98
N TYR A 154 -13.71 -9.29 -15.01
CA TYR A 154 -14.42 -8.92 -13.78
C TYR A 154 -14.18 -9.91 -12.64
N LEU A 155 -14.63 -9.55 -11.44
CA LEU A 155 -14.75 -10.50 -10.33
C LEU A 155 -16.23 -10.79 -10.04
N SER A 156 -16.54 -12.02 -9.64
CA SER A 156 -17.88 -12.43 -9.25
C SER A 156 -17.84 -13.17 -7.92
N ALA A 157 -18.52 -12.64 -6.92
CA ALA A 157 -18.77 -13.34 -5.66
C ALA A 157 -20.10 -14.10 -5.73
N PRO A 158 -20.21 -15.31 -5.15
CA PRO A 158 -21.42 -16.10 -5.23
C PRO A 158 -22.62 -15.38 -4.61
N ALA A 159 -23.83 -15.81 -4.98
CA ALA A 159 -25.06 -15.27 -4.42
C ALA A 159 -25.07 -15.43 -2.89
N ASN A 160 -25.37 -14.35 -2.19
CA ASN A 160 -25.36 -14.32 -0.73
C ASN A 160 -26.50 -13.42 -0.23
N SER A 161 -27.29 -13.93 0.73
CA SER A 161 -28.47 -13.24 1.26
C SER A 161 -28.12 -12.01 2.09
N VAL A 162 -26.86 -11.83 2.52
CA VAL A 162 -26.40 -10.61 3.20
C VAL A 162 -26.60 -9.35 2.35
N TYR A 163 -26.62 -9.51 1.02
CA TYR A 163 -26.86 -8.42 0.06
C TYR A 163 -28.34 -8.25 -0.31
N ASN A 164 -29.27 -8.97 0.33
CA ASN A 164 -30.71 -8.76 0.18
C ASN A 164 -31.17 -7.64 1.11
N PHE A 165 -30.84 -6.40 0.74
CA PHE A 165 -31.17 -5.22 1.54
C PHE A 165 -32.67 -4.91 1.58
N ARG A 166 -33.51 -5.63 0.83
CA ARG A 166 -34.96 -5.36 0.73
C ARG A 166 -35.18 -3.88 0.43
N THR A 167 -35.93 -3.19 1.28
CA THR A 167 -36.19 -1.75 1.24
C THR A 167 -35.30 -0.94 2.20
N SER A 168 -34.39 -1.60 2.93
CA SER A 168 -33.53 -0.99 3.95
C SER A 168 -32.35 -0.21 3.37
N ASP A 169 -31.71 0.59 4.20
CA ASP A 169 -30.54 1.37 3.80
C ASP A 169 -29.32 0.50 3.46
N PHE A 170 -28.50 0.94 2.51
CA PHE A 170 -27.21 0.32 2.19
C PHE A 170 -26.29 1.33 1.52
N SER A 171 -24.98 1.04 1.51
CA SER A 171 -23.99 1.84 0.80
C SER A 171 -23.02 0.96 0.05
N VAL A 172 -22.49 1.46 -1.06
CA VAL A 172 -21.43 0.80 -1.83
C VAL A 172 -20.34 1.81 -2.15
N GLN A 173 -19.08 1.42 -2.00
CA GLN A 173 -17.93 2.29 -2.22
C GLN A 173 -16.85 1.59 -3.05
N ALA A 174 -16.06 2.36 -3.77
CA ALA A 174 -14.85 1.91 -4.43
C ALA A 174 -13.93 3.10 -4.72
N TRP A 175 -12.62 2.90 -4.62
CA TRP A 175 -11.67 3.71 -5.39
C TRP A 175 -11.75 3.27 -6.85
N VAL A 176 -11.86 4.23 -7.76
CA VAL A 176 -11.98 4.01 -9.21
C VAL A 176 -10.93 4.82 -9.96
N LYS A 177 -10.28 4.20 -10.96
CA LYS A 177 -9.36 4.87 -11.88
C LYS A 177 -9.63 4.40 -13.30
N THR A 178 -10.18 5.27 -14.14
CA THR A 178 -10.55 4.91 -15.51
C THR A 178 -10.49 6.13 -16.43
N LYS A 179 -10.34 5.89 -17.74
CA LYS A 179 -10.58 6.88 -18.81
C LYS A 179 -11.84 6.58 -19.63
N GLY A 180 -12.58 5.54 -19.24
CA GLY A 180 -13.70 5.00 -19.99
C GLY A 180 -15.00 5.07 -19.20
N SER A 181 -15.83 4.05 -19.38
CA SER A 181 -17.12 3.85 -18.73
C SER A 181 -17.26 2.40 -18.26
N GLY A 182 -18.34 2.09 -17.59
CA GLY A 182 -18.71 0.71 -17.22
C GLY A 182 -19.32 0.57 -15.84
N THR A 183 -19.72 -0.66 -15.51
CA THR A 183 -20.34 -0.98 -14.22
C THR A 183 -19.27 -1.27 -13.18
N VAL A 184 -19.18 -0.43 -12.15
CA VAL A 184 -18.21 -0.59 -11.06
C VAL A 184 -18.57 -1.80 -10.20
N ILE A 185 -19.85 -1.92 -9.85
CA ILE A 185 -20.37 -2.99 -9.00
C ILE A 185 -21.87 -3.17 -9.22
N SER A 186 -22.35 -4.41 -9.20
CA SER A 186 -23.76 -4.70 -9.42
C SER A 186 -24.22 -6.01 -8.79
N ARG A 187 -25.54 -6.11 -8.66
CA ARG A 187 -26.25 -7.34 -8.34
C ARG A 187 -27.59 -7.36 -9.06
N LYS A 188 -27.57 -7.31 -10.40
CA LYS A 188 -28.75 -7.19 -11.28
C LYS A 188 -28.62 -8.04 -12.55
N SER A 189 -29.71 -8.65 -12.98
CA SER A 189 -29.82 -9.44 -14.21
C SER A 189 -30.83 -8.83 -15.21
N THR A 190 -30.85 -9.37 -16.42
CA THR A 190 -31.84 -9.03 -17.47
C THR A 190 -33.26 -9.41 -17.06
N GLN A 191 -33.42 -10.50 -16.32
CA GLN A 191 -34.73 -11.05 -16.00
C GLN A 191 -35.52 -10.08 -15.10
N GLY A 192 -36.82 -9.96 -15.37
CA GLY A 192 -37.78 -9.25 -14.52
C GLY A 192 -38.68 -10.21 -13.75
N GLY A 193 -39.63 -9.68 -12.99
CA GLY A 193 -40.57 -10.43 -12.18
C GLY A 193 -40.11 -10.68 -10.74
N PRO A 194 -40.88 -11.48 -9.98
CA PRO A 194 -40.63 -11.72 -8.55
C PRO A 194 -39.20 -12.23 -8.29
N GLY A 195 -38.53 -11.63 -7.30
CA GLY A 195 -37.18 -12.04 -6.88
C GLY A 195 -36.05 -11.61 -7.82
N ASN A 196 -36.33 -10.79 -8.84
CA ASN A 196 -35.34 -10.26 -9.79
C ASN A 196 -35.03 -8.77 -9.59
N GLY A 197 -35.16 -8.29 -8.35
CA GLY A 197 -34.70 -6.97 -7.96
C GLY A 197 -33.17 -6.85 -8.02
N GLY A 198 -32.64 -5.67 -7.71
CA GLY A 198 -31.19 -5.48 -7.63
C GLY A 198 -30.75 -4.03 -7.62
N PHE A 199 -29.45 -3.84 -7.67
CA PHE A 199 -28.81 -2.54 -7.78
C PHE A 199 -27.59 -2.59 -8.70
N LEU A 200 -27.18 -1.42 -9.20
CA LEU A 200 -25.93 -1.24 -9.94
C LEU A 200 -25.41 0.19 -9.83
N VAL A 201 -24.09 0.33 -9.86
CA VAL A 201 -23.38 1.62 -9.92
C VAL A 201 -22.54 1.64 -11.19
N VAL A 202 -22.77 2.64 -12.03
CA VAL A 202 -22.23 2.73 -13.40
C VAL A 202 -21.61 4.09 -13.63
N ILE A 203 -20.41 4.12 -14.22
CA ILE A 203 -19.80 5.32 -14.80
C ILE A 203 -20.16 5.34 -16.30
N LYS A 204 -20.70 6.47 -16.78
CA LYS A 204 -21.08 6.68 -18.18
C LYS A 204 -19.97 7.39 -18.96
N ASN A 205 -20.07 7.38 -20.29
CA ASN A 205 -19.07 8.01 -21.18
C ASN A 205 -18.88 9.52 -20.93
N ASP A 206 -19.92 10.21 -20.47
CA ASP A 206 -19.92 11.65 -20.18
C ASP A 206 -19.38 11.99 -18.78
N ALA A 207 -18.69 11.05 -18.12
CA ALA A 207 -18.17 11.20 -16.75
C ALA A 207 -19.25 11.40 -15.67
N SER A 208 -20.52 11.12 -15.98
CA SER A 208 -21.58 11.07 -14.98
C SER A 208 -21.81 9.65 -14.46
N ILE A 209 -22.47 9.54 -13.32
CA ILE A 209 -22.62 8.29 -12.58
C ILE A 209 -24.11 7.97 -12.47
N LYS A 210 -24.46 6.71 -12.72
CA LYS A 210 -25.80 6.16 -12.50
C LYS A 210 -25.77 5.26 -11.26
N PHE A 211 -26.71 5.47 -10.37
CA PHE A 211 -27.04 4.52 -9.31
C PHE A 211 -28.51 4.14 -9.44
N ALA A 212 -28.77 2.85 -9.66
CA ALA A 212 -30.13 2.34 -9.89
C ALA A 212 -30.49 1.26 -8.87
N THR A 213 -31.77 1.25 -8.50
CA THR A 213 -32.43 0.19 -7.74
C THR A 213 -33.66 -0.29 -8.51
N ASP A 214 -33.94 -1.58 -8.47
CA ASP A 214 -35.00 -2.23 -9.25
C ASP A 214 -35.62 -3.37 -8.42
N ASN A 215 -36.93 -3.64 -8.57
CA ASN A 215 -37.65 -4.70 -7.85
C ASN A 215 -38.09 -5.88 -8.74
N GLY A 216 -37.58 -5.95 -9.97
CA GLY A 216 -37.96 -6.89 -11.01
C GLY A 216 -39.12 -6.41 -11.89
N PHE A 217 -39.89 -5.40 -11.46
CA PHE A 217 -41.05 -4.87 -12.20
C PHE A 217 -40.86 -3.40 -12.64
N GLY A 218 -40.05 -2.65 -11.91
CA GLY A 218 -39.71 -1.28 -12.20
C GLY A 218 -38.46 -0.84 -11.46
N PHE A 219 -38.00 0.36 -11.79
CA PHE A 219 -36.75 0.93 -11.29
C PHE A 219 -36.94 2.35 -10.76
N TYR A 220 -36.05 2.71 -9.85
CA TYR A 220 -35.75 4.08 -9.44
C TYR A 220 -34.24 4.25 -9.49
N GLU A 221 -33.80 5.20 -10.32
CA GLU A 221 -32.38 5.53 -10.50
C GLU A 221 -32.15 7.03 -10.36
N ILE A 222 -30.90 7.39 -10.08
CA ILE A 222 -30.40 8.76 -10.19
C ILE A 222 -29.23 8.79 -11.17
N ASN A 223 -29.14 9.88 -11.93
CA ASN A 223 -27.99 10.18 -12.78
C ASN A 223 -27.35 11.47 -12.26
N SER A 224 -26.07 11.42 -11.90
CA SER A 224 -25.32 12.62 -11.53
C SER A 224 -25.19 13.57 -12.71
N VAL A 225 -24.88 14.84 -12.42
CA VAL A 225 -24.24 15.70 -13.43
C VAL A 225 -22.85 15.13 -13.76
N PRO A 226 -22.29 15.40 -14.97
CA PRO A 226 -20.89 15.12 -15.27
C PRO A 226 -19.95 15.63 -14.17
N CYS A 227 -19.12 14.75 -13.63
CA CYS A 227 -18.29 15.05 -12.46
C CYS A 227 -16.79 14.77 -12.66
N GLY A 228 -16.39 14.35 -13.86
CA GLY A 228 -14.98 14.13 -14.20
C GLY A 228 -14.36 12.86 -13.62
N ILE A 229 -15.16 11.92 -13.11
CA ILE A 229 -14.67 10.70 -12.43
C ILE A 229 -13.81 9.76 -13.32
N ASN A 230 -13.80 9.97 -14.64
CA ASN A 230 -13.07 9.17 -15.62
C ASN A 230 -11.92 9.93 -16.29
N ASP A 231 -11.21 10.78 -15.53
CA ASP A 231 -10.05 11.54 -16.01
C ASP A 231 -8.73 10.74 -16.05
N GLY A 232 -8.75 9.49 -15.58
CA GLY A 232 -7.59 8.62 -15.44
C GLY A 232 -6.86 8.70 -14.10
N ASN A 233 -7.36 9.47 -13.14
CA ASN A 233 -6.89 9.54 -11.76
C ASN A 233 -7.76 8.70 -10.82
N TRP A 234 -7.29 8.49 -9.59
CA TRP A 234 -8.05 7.81 -8.55
C TRP A 234 -9.11 8.75 -7.97
N HIS A 235 -10.36 8.27 -7.95
CA HIS A 235 -11.47 8.93 -7.27
C HIS A 235 -12.17 7.97 -6.32
N PHE A 236 -12.65 8.46 -5.18
CA PHE A 236 -13.42 7.65 -4.24
C PHE A 236 -14.92 7.80 -4.48
N LEU A 237 -15.53 6.79 -5.09
CA LEU A 237 -16.95 6.73 -5.38
C LEU A 237 -17.71 6.12 -4.21
N THR A 238 -18.79 6.76 -3.77
CA THR A 238 -19.76 6.17 -2.84
C THR A 238 -21.19 6.38 -3.31
N ALA A 239 -21.97 5.30 -3.37
CA ALA A 239 -23.41 5.30 -3.61
C ALA A 239 -24.13 4.93 -2.31
N VAL A 240 -25.13 5.71 -1.90
CA VAL A 240 -25.86 5.52 -0.65
C VAL A 240 -27.35 5.44 -0.93
N ARG A 241 -28.04 4.43 -0.40
CA ARG A 241 -29.48 4.44 -0.23
C ARG A 241 -29.79 4.75 1.24
N ARG A 242 -30.43 5.89 1.49
CA ARG A 242 -30.82 6.37 2.83
C ARG A 242 -32.30 6.71 2.85
N SER A 243 -33.07 6.01 3.67
CA SER A 243 -34.52 6.23 3.81
C SER A 243 -35.22 6.33 2.45
N ASN A 244 -34.86 5.41 1.53
CA ASN A 244 -35.31 5.35 0.14
C ASN A 244 -34.83 6.46 -0.83
N VAL A 245 -34.00 7.39 -0.37
CA VAL A 245 -33.32 8.38 -1.20
C VAL A 245 -32.00 7.79 -1.68
N LEU A 246 -31.67 7.97 -2.96
CA LEU A 246 -30.38 7.62 -3.51
C LEU A 246 -29.48 8.84 -3.53
N GLU A 247 -28.22 8.67 -3.14
CA GLU A 247 -27.20 9.70 -3.09
C GLU A 247 -25.91 9.20 -3.73
N LEU A 248 -25.14 10.10 -4.35
CA LEU A 248 -23.85 9.82 -4.97
C LEU A 248 -22.81 10.80 -4.43
N TYR A 249 -21.67 10.28 -4.00
CA TYR A 249 -20.53 11.05 -3.52
C TYR A 249 -19.29 10.70 -4.34
N VAL A 250 -18.49 11.71 -4.65
CA VAL A 250 -17.15 11.57 -5.26
C VAL A 250 -16.17 12.35 -4.40
N ASP A 251 -15.10 11.70 -3.97
CA ASP A 251 -14.06 12.26 -3.09
C ASP A 251 -14.63 12.90 -1.82
N GLY A 252 -15.65 12.23 -1.26
CA GLY A 252 -16.35 12.67 -0.04
C GLY A 252 -17.37 13.80 -0.24
N LYS A 253 -17.57 14.31 -1.46
CA LYS A 253 -18.52 15.38 -1.77
C LYS A 253 -19.78 14.85 -2.43
N LEU A 254 -20.94 15.26 -1.95
CA LEU A 254 -22.24 14.94 -2.57
C LEU A 254 -22.32 15.55 -3.97
N ILE A 255 -22.71 14.76 -4.97
CA ILE A 255 -22.84 15.21 -6.36
C ILE A 255 -24.32 15.41 -6.70
N PRO A 256 -24.71 16.57 -7.26
CA PRO A 256 -26.07 16.80 -7.73
C PRO A 256 -26.50 15.72 -8.73
N SER A 257 -27.69 15.18 -8.52
CA SER A 257 -28.20 14.06 -9.32
C SER A 257 -29.68 14.23 -9.60
N ASN A 258 -30.11 13.82 -10.79
CA ASN A 258 -31.50 13.89 -11.24
C ASN A 258 -32.13 12.49 -11.20
N PRO A 259 -33.33 12.35 -10.61
CA PRO A 259 -34.03 11.07 -10.59
C PRO A 259 -34.60 10.73 -11.96
N ARG A 260 -34.68 9.44 -12.24
CA ARG A 260 -35.45 8.86 -13.33
C ARG A 260 -36.08 7.56 -12.83
N SER A 261 -37.38 7.40 -13.02
CA SER A 261 -38.07 6.21 -12.53
C SER A 261 -39.37 5.95 -13.28
N ASN A 262 -39.86 4.73 -13.18
CA ASN A 262 -41.23 4.35 -13.55
C ASN A 262 -42.06 3.90 -12.33
N ILE A 263 -41.43 3.77 -11.17
CA ILE A 263 -42.06 3.49 -9.89
C ILE A 263 -41.50 4.44 -8.81
N SER A 264 -42.19 4.52 -7.69
CA SER A 264 -41.72 5.27 -6.52
C SER A 264 -41.09 4.31 -5.50
N PRO A 265 -40.04 4.74 -4.78
CA PRO A 265 -39.55 4.02 -3.61
C PRO A 265 -40.61 3.89 -2.51
N PRO A 266 -40.50 2.92 -1.58
CA PRO A 266 -39.39 1.99 -1.39
C PRO A 266 -39.30 0.88 -2.46
N ILE A 267 -38.08 0.48 -2.82
CA ILE A 267 -37.81 -0.60 -3.79
C ILE A 267 -37.13 -1.77 -3.09
N ASP A 268 -37.72 -2.96 -3.21
CA ASP A 268 -37.10 -4.21 -2.78
C ASP A 268 -36.04 -4.67 -3.79
N VAL A 269 -34.77 -4.59 -3.42
CA VAL A 269 -33.65 -4.98 -4.29
C VAL A 269 -33.21 -6.43 -4.11
N SER A 270 -33.96 -7.27 -3.40
CA SER A 270 -33.58 -8.64 -3.11
C SER A 270 -33.55 -9.52 -4.36
N ASN A 271 -32.56 -10.41 -4.41
CA ASN A 271 -32.43 -11.41 -5.47
C ASN A 271 -31.50 -12.56 -5.05
N ASN A 272 -31.39 -13.57 -5.91
CA ASN A 272 -30.44 -14.68 -5.78
C ASN A 272 -29.32 -14.61 -6.83
N LEU A 273 -28.79 -13.41 -7.10
CA LEU A 273 -27.73 -13.18 -8.08
C LEU A 273 -26.36 -13.06 -7.41
N PRO A 274 -25.27 -13.37 -8.13
CA PRO A 274 -23.91 -13.05 -7.69
C PRO A 274 -23.70 -11.53 -7.56
N LEU A 275 -22.82 -11.13 -6.65
CA LEU A 275 -22.29 -9.76 -6.61
C LEU A 275 -21.16 -9.66 -7.62
N MET A 276 -21.28 -8.78 -8.60
CA MET A 276 -20.28 -8.59 -9.66
C MET A 276 -19.52 -7.28 -9.43
N ILE A 277 -18.19 -7.34 -9.54
CA ILE A 277 -17.29 -6.18 -9.49
C ILE A 277 -16.67 -6.00 -10.87
N GLY A 278 -16.92 -4.84 -11.49
CA GLY A 278 -16.46 -4.53 -12.84
C GLY A 278 -17.37 -5.02 -13.98
N ASN A 279 -18.55 -5.57 -13.67
CA ASN A 279 -19.52 -6.03 -14.68
C ASN A 279 -20.96 -6.10 -14.12
N VAL A 280 -21.92 -6.47 -14.98
CA VAL A 280 -23.32 -6.76 -14.64
C VAL A 280 -23.90 -7.88 -15.53
N ALA A 281 -24.71 -8.74 -14.92
CA ALA A 281 -25.42 -9.83 -15.60
C ALA A 281 -26.59 -9.34 -16.47
N GLN A 282 -26.96 -8.07 -16.35
CA GLN A 282 -27.95 -7.38 -17.16
C GLN A 282 -27.41 -7.13 -18.57
N ALA A 283 -27.80 -7.96 -19.54
CA ALA A 283 -27.29 -7.95 -20.91
C ALA A 283 -27.60 -6.65 -21.67
N GLN A 284 -28.70 -5.97 -21.33
CA GLN A 284 -29.15 -4.74 -21.96
C GLN A 284 -28.54 -3.45 -21.36
N GLU A 285 -27.73 -3.56 -20.30
CA GLU A 285 -26.99 -2.40 -19.81
C GLU A 285 -26.00 -1.94 -20.90
N PRO A 286 -25.98 -0.66 -21.30
CA PRO A 286 -25.02 -0.19 -22.30
C PRO A 286 -23.57 -0.15 -21.78
N PHE A 287 -23.39 0.09 -20.48
CA PHE A 287 -22.08 0.25 -19.85
C PHE A 287 -21.76 -0.96 -18.95
N ARG A 288 -21.82 -2.18 -19.50
CA ARG A 288 -21.66 -3.41 -18.70
C ARG A 288 -20.26 -3.57 -18.16
N GLN A 289 -19.29 -3.63 -19.05
CA GLN A 289 -17.91 -3.95 -18.72
C GLN A 289 -17.18 -2.68 -18.26
N PHE A 290 -16.64 -2.69 -17.04
CA PHE A 290 -15.72 -1.65 -16.58
C PHE A 290 -14.33 -1.86 -17.16
N THR A 291 -13.67 -0.78 -17.56
CA THR A 291 -12.26 -0.81 -17.97
C THR A 291 -11.49 0.19 -17.14
N GLY A 292 -10.44 -0.27 -16.46
CA GLY A 292 -9.66 0.55 -15.53
C GLY A 292 -9.28 -0.22 -14.27
N SER A 293 -8.91 0.51 -13.23
CA SER A 293 -8.55 -0.05 -11.94
C SER A 293 -9.59 0.25 -10.86
N LEU A 294 -9.81 -0.72 -9.98
CA LEU A 294 -10.67 -0.64 -8.81
C LEU A 294 -9.86 -0.99 -7.58
N ASP A 295 -10.11 -0.29 -6.48
CA ASP A 295 -9.50 -0.58 -5.20
C ASP A 295 -10.49 -0.38 -4.05
N GLU A 296 -10.26 -1.04 -2.91
CA GLU A 296 -11.05 -0.90 -1.69
C GLU A 296 -12.58 -0.95 -1.92
N VAL A 297 -13.05 -1.97 -2.65
CA VAL A 297 -14.49 -2.12 -2.91
C VAL A 297 -15.19 -2.53 -1.62
N ARG A 298 -16.16 -1.74 -1.17
CA ARG A 298 -16.86 -1.92 0.11
C ARG A 298 -18.37 -1.97 -0.09
N VAL A 299 -19.05 -2.85 0.63
CA VAL A 299 -20.51 -2.95 0.67
C VAL A 299 -20.96 -2.89 2.13
N TRP A 300 -21.91 -2.00 2.42
CA TRP A 300 -22.41 -1.74 3.75
C TRP A 300 -23.92 -2.01 3.83
N SER A 301 -24.39 -2.70 4.86
CA SER A 301 -25.82 -2.93 5.14
C SER A 301 -26.51 -1.75 5.83
N ARG A 302 -25.93 -0.54 5.71
CA ARG A 302 -26.44 0.71 6.27
C ARG A 302 -26.07 1.90 5.39
N ALA A 303 -26.77 3.02 5.59
CA ALA A 303 -26.42 4.28 4.94
C ALA A 303 -25.25 4.97 5.67
N LEU A 304 -24.14 5.16 4.97
CA LEU A 304 -22.99 5.94 5.48
C LEU A 304 -23.31 7.44 5.46
N SER A 305 -22.91 8.14 6.51
CA SER A 305 -22.95 9.60 6.55
C SER A 305 -21.79 10.21 5.79
N ALA A 306 -21.92 11.47 5.34
CA ALA A 306 -20.83 12.20 4.68
C ALA A 306 -19.55 12.24 5.53
N ALA A 307 -19.67 12.39 6.85
CA ALA A 307 -18.54 12.39 7.77
C ALA A 307 -17.83 11.03 7.80
N GLU A 308 -18.57 9.92 7.83
CA GLU A 308 -17.98 8.57 7.76
C GLU A 308 -17.29 8.31 6.42
N ILE A 309 -17.86 8.80 5.31
CA ILE A 309 -17.24 8.66 3.98
C ILE A 309 -15.87 9.36 3.97
N VAL A 310 -15.81 10.63 4.39
CA VAL A 310 -14.55 11.40 4.44
C VAL A 310 -13.55 10.79 5.41
N ALA A 311 -14.00 10.34 6.59
CA ALA A 311 -13.11 9.78 7.61
C ALA A 311 -12.49 8.42 7.24
N ASN A 312 -13.08 7.70 6.29
CA ASN A 312 -12.71 6.32 5.96
C ASN A 312 -12.17 6.14 4.53
N MET A 313 -12.25 7.14 3.65
CA MET A 313 -11.83 6.98 2.25
C MET A 313 -10.32 6.78 2.07
N ASN A 314 -9.49 7.47 2.87
CA ASN A 314 -8.02 7.49 2.74
C ASN A 314 -7.29 6.56 3.74
N LYS A 315 -7.96 5.54 4.27
CA LYS A 315 -7.32 4.59 5.19
C LYS A 315 -7.82 3.17 4.97
N PRO A 316 -6.97 2.15 5.22
CA PRO A 316 -7.41 0.77 5.29
C PRO A 316 -8.43 0.59 6.42
N LEU A 317 -9.42 -0.27 6.18
CA LEU A 317 -10.36 -0.70 7.20
C LEU A 317 -9.88 -2.01 7.82
N THR A 318 -10.34 -2.29 9.04
CA THR A 318 -10.04 -3.53 9.76
C THR A 318 -10.82 -4.73 9.22
N GLY A 319 -11.92 -4.48 8.50
CA GLY A 319 -12.81 -5.52 7.99
C GLY A 319 -13.90 -5.95 8.98
N ASN A 320 -13.94 -5.37 10.19
CA ASN A 320 -14.92 -5.68 11.23
C ASN A 320 -15.81 -4.49 11.61
N GLU A 321 -15.82 -3.43 10.78
CA GLU A 321 -16.64 -2.25 11.01
C GLU A 321 -18.14 -2.60 11.02
N ALA A 322 -18.90 -1.97 11.92
CA ALA A 322 -20.32 -2.22 12.04
C ALA A 322 -21.06 -1.96 10.72
N GLY A 323 -21.74 -3.00 10.22
CA GLY A 323 -22.49 -2.97 8.97
C GLY A 323 -21.67 -3.18 7.70
N LEU A 324 -20.35 -3.43 7.79
CA LEU A 324 -19.54 -3.81 6.63
C LEU A 324 -19.82 -5.28 6.28
N VAL A 325 -20.35 -5.54 5.08
CA VAL A 325 -20.80 -6.87 4.65
C VAL A 325 -20.10 -7.39 3.40
N GLY A 326 -19.22 -6.58 2.80
CA GLY A 326 -18.28 -6.99 1.77
C GLY A 326 -17.12 -6.00 1.72
N TYR A 327 -15.87 -6.50 1.65
CA TYR A 327 -14.68 -5.67 1.61
C TYR A 327 -13.55 -6.32 0.82
N TYR A 328 -13.26 -5.80 -0.37
CA TYR A 328 -12.27 -6.34 -1.30
C TYR A 328 -11.12 -5.33 -1.45
N THR A 329 -9.97 -5.65 -0.84
CA THR A 329 -8.78 -4.76 -0.78
C THR A 329 -7.79 -4.98 -1.91
N PHE A 330 -7.87 -6.13 -2.59
CA PHE A 330 -6.96 -6.59 -3.64
C PHE A 330 -5.46 -6.60 -3.31
N SER A 331 -5.07 -6.27 -2.07
CA SER A 331 -3.68 -6.19 -1.61
C SER A 331 -2.97 -7.54 -1.68
N ALA A 332 -3.72 -8.63 -1.54
CA ALA A 332 -3.22 -10.00 -1.70
C ALA A 332 -3.31 -10.52 -3.15
N GLN A 333 -3.58 -9.65 -4.13
CA GLN A 333 -3.71 -9.97 -5.55
C GLN A 333 -4.76 -11.07 -5.83
N ASN A 334 -5.88 -11.00 -5.11
CA ASN A 334 -7.01 -11.91 -5.23
C ASN A 334 -8.33 -11.19 -4.90
N GLY A 335 -9.47 -11.85 -5.17
CA GLY A 335 -10.80 -11.34 -4.87
C GLY A 335 -11.29 -11.70 -3.47
N ASN A 336 -10.42 -11.84 -2.46
CA ASN A 336 -10.85 -12.20 -1.12
C ASN A 336 -11.71 -11.09 -0.48
N ASP A 337 -12.74 -11.52 0.25
CA ASP A 337 -13.57 -10.64 1.06
C ASP A 337 -13.03 -10.60 2.50
N SER A 338 -12.49 -9.44 2.89
CA SER A 338 -11.96 -9.17 4.23
C SER A 338 -13.04 -8.92 5.27
N SER A 339 -14.31 -8.74 4.89
CA SER A 339 -15.43 -8.58 5.83
C SER A 339 -15.75 -9.86 6.62
N PRO A 340 -16.66 -9.84 7.61
CA PRO A 340 -17.08 -11.05 8.31
C PRO A 340 -17.86 -12.02 7.41
N THR A 341 -18.39 -11.55 6.27
CA THR A 341 -19.16 -12.38 5.33
C THR A 341 -18.29 -13.42 4.63
N LYS A 342 -17.01 -13.10 4.35
CA LYS A 342 -16.07 -13.98 3.61
C LYS A 342 -16.62 -14.45 2.25
N ASN A 343 -17.38 -13.60 1.56
CA ASN A 343 -17.96 -13.90 0.25
C ASN A 343 -16.94 -13.66 -0.87
N ASN A 344 -15.89 -14.48 -0.92
CA ASN A 344 -14.78 -14.32 -1.87
C ASN A 344 -15.27 -14.29 -3.33
N ALA A 345 -14.72 -13.36 -4.12
CA ALA A 345 -14.99 -13.19 -5.53
C ALA A 345 -13.93 -13.91 -6.39
N THR A 346 -14.38 -14.56 -7.46
CA THR A 346 -13.50 -15.23 -8.42
C THR A 346 -13.34 -14.42 -9.70
N PRO A 347 -12.13 -14.36 -10.28
CA PRO A 347 -11.90 -13.64 -11.52
C PRO A 347 -12.49 -14.37 -12.73
N THR A 348 -12.96 -13.59 -13.71
CA THR A 348 -13.37 -14.07 -15.03
C THR A 348 -12.73 -13.21 -16.11
N GLY A 349 -12.06 -13.85 -17.08
CA GLY A 349 -11.41 -13.18 -18.19
C GLY A 349 -10.08 -12.50 -17.80
N SER A 350 -9.74 -11.40 -18.47
CA SER A 350 -8.42 -10.76 -18.35
C SER A 350 -8.31 -9.89 -17.09
N VAL A 351 -8.05 -10.52 -15.94
CA VAL A 351 -7.89 -9.86 -14.63
C VAL A 351 -6.40 -9.81 -14.24
N SER A 352 -5.95 -8.65 -13.78
CA SER A 352 -4.58 -8.42 -13.27
C SER A 352 -4.59 -7.53 -12.04
N TYR A 353 -3.45 -7.35 -11.38
CA TYR A 353 -3.30 -6.47 -10.23
C TYR A 353 -2.13 -5.51 -10.47
N VAL A 354 -2.30 -4.23 -10.11
CA VAL A 354 -1.33 -3.15 -10.37
C VAL A 354 -0.95 -2.44 -9.07
N SER A 355 0.27 -1.92 -9.01
CA SER A 355 0.81 -1.17 -7.87
C SER A 355 1.33 0.21 -8.33
N PRO A 356 1.19 1.28 -7.52
CA PRO A 356 0.49 1.31 -6.23
C PRO A 356 -1.03 1.23 -6.38
N GLY A 357 -1.69 0.72 -5.35
CA GLY A 357 -3.14 0.87 -5.15
C GLY A 357 -3.53 2.32 -4.83
N ALA A 358 -4.81 2.55 -4.52
CA ALA A 358 -5.36 3.87 -4.23
C ALA A 358 -5.00 4.36 -2.82
N ILE A 359 -4.86 3.44 -1.87
CA ILE A 359 -4.38 3.71 -0.51
C ILE A 359 -3.10 2.91 -0.25
N SER A 360 -2.15 3.47 0.50
CA SER A 360 -0.86 2.87 0.84
C SER A 360 -0.75 2.56 2.32
#